data_AF-A0A9D4HZU7-F1
#
_entry.id   AF-A0A9D4HZU7-F1
#
_cell.length_a   1.000
_cell.length_b   1.000
_cell.length_c   1.000
_cell.angle_alpha   90.00
_cell.angle_beta   90.00
_cell.angle_gamma   90.00
#
_symmetry.space_group_name_H-M   'P 1'
#
loop_
_entity.id
_entity.type
_entity.pdbx_description
1 polymer ?
#
loop_
_entity_poly.entity_id
_entity_poly.type
_entity_poly.pdbx_seq_one_letter_code
_entity_poly.pdbx_strand_id
1 'polypeptide(L)' 'MSFNVFEQFPSEVQEKRRRLIPKIKVAKREGKRALLAYDTLFIDRHPVQQ' A
#
# COMPACT_ATOMS: atom_id res chain seq x y z
N MET A 1 -21.71 -14.68 5.49
CA MET A 1 -21.35 -13.37 6.08
C MET A 1 -20.05 -12.91 5.45
N SER A 2 -20.14 -12.08 4.41
CA SER A 2 -18.99 -11.42 3.82
C SER A 2 -18.64 -10.25 4.72
N PHE A 3 -17.61 -10.39 5.55
CA PHE A 3 -17.04 -9.24 6.25
C PHE A 3 -16.44 -8.35 5.17
N ASN A 4 -17.14 -7.29 4.77
CA ASN A 4 -16.59 -6.28 3.90
C ASN A 4 -15.58 -5.48 4.74
N VAL A 5 -14.35 -6.00 4.81
CA VAL A 5 -13.17 -5.37 5.42
C VAL A 5 -12.71 -4.15 4.59
N PHE A 6 -13.61 -3.52 3.84
CA PHE A 6 -13.29 -2.49 2.87
C PHE A 6 -13.32 -1.09 3.46
N GLU A 7 -14.01 -0.86 4.59
CA GLU A 7 -14.07 0.44 5.28
C GLU A 7 -13.12 0.52 6.50
N GLN A 8 -11.97 -0.14 6.44
CA GLN A 8 -10.98 0.02 7.52
C GLN A 8 -10.35 1.43 7.56
N PHE A 9 -10.49 2.23 6.50
CA PHE A 9 -9.86 3.53 6.37
C PHE A 9 -10.75 4.55 5.63
N PRO A 10 -10.61 5.85 5.92
CA PRO A 10 -11.28 6.93 5.16
C PRO A 10 -11.00 6.85 3.66
N SER A 11 -11.92 7.38 2.85
CA SER A 11 -11.85 7.34 1.38
C SER A 11 -10.52 7.88 0.83
N GLU A 12 -10.00 8.95 1.41
CA GLU A 12 -8.72 9.56 1.02
C GLU A 12 -7.54 8.59 1.21
N VAL A 13 -7.54 7.84 2.31
CA VAL A 13 -6.51 6.82 2.59
C VAL A 13 -6.64 5.67 1.59
N GLN A 14 -7.87 5.24 1.27
CA GLN A 14 -8.09 4.20 0.28
C GLN A 14 -7.58 4.62 -1.11
N GLU A 15 -7.81 5.87 -1.51
CA GLU A 15 -7.28 6.41 -2.76
C GLU A 15 -5.76 6.42 -2.80
N LYS A 16 -5.10 6.89 -1.73
CA LYS A 16 -3.64 6.84 -1.62
C LYS A 16 -3.12 5.41 -1.74
N ARG A 17 -3.73 4.46 -1.02
CA ARG A 17 -3.38 3.03 -1.09
C ARG A 17 -3.54 2.46 -2.50
N ARG A 18 -4.64 2.78 -3.20
CA ARG A 18 -4.86 2.35 -4.60
C ARG A 18 -3.71 2.78 -5.52
N ARG A 19 -3.20 4.00 -5.35
CA ARG A 19 -2.04 4.52 -6.12
C ARG A 19 -0.73 3.81 -5.80
N LEU A 20 -0.60 3.21 -4.61
CA LEU A 20 0.61 2.52 -4.16
C LEU A 20 0.66 1.03 -4.53
N ILE A 21 -0.49 0.40 -4.83
CA ILE A 21 -0.57 -1.01 -5.22
C ILE A 21 0.35 -1.36 -6.41
N PRO A 22 0.41 -0.57 -7.50
CA PRO A 22 1.34 -0.83 -8.60
C PRO A 22 2.80 -0.81 -8.15
N LYS A 23 3.20 0.16 -7.32
CA LYS A 23 4.57 0.28 -6.78
C LYS A 23 4.94 -0.94 -5.92
N ILE A 24 4.01 -1.46 -5.12
CA ILE A 24 4.19 -2.71 -4.35
C ILE A 24 4.46 -3.88 -5.29
N LYS A 25 3.69 -4.02 -6.38
CA LYS A 25 3.85 -5.12 -7.34
C LYS A 25 5.24 -5.07 -8.00
N VAL A 26 5.70 -3.88 -8.40
CA VAL A 26 7.04 -3.69 -8.97
C VAL A 26 8.13 -4.05 -7.97
N ALA A 27 8.07 -3.50 -6.75
CA ALA A 27 9.05 -3.77 -5.71
C ALA A 27 9.17 -5.26 -5.37
N LYS A 28 8.03 -5.99 -5.30
CA LYS A 28 8.03 -7.44 -5.10
C LYS A 28 8.66 -8.21 -6.25
N ARG A 29 8.43 -7.78 -7.50
CA ARG A 29 9.06 -8.38 -8.70
C ARG A 29 10.59 -8.18 -8.70
N GLU A 30 11.05 -7.06 -8.17
CA GLU A 30 12.48 -6.75 -8.01
C GLU A 30 13.12 -7.43 -6.79
N GLY A 31 12.38 -8.27 -6.05
CA GLY A 31 12.87 -8.96 -4.86
C GLY A 31 13.00 -8.07 -3.61
N LYS A 32 12.46 -6.85 -3.64
CA LYS A 32 12.52 -5.89 -2.52
C LYS A 32 11.45 -6.17 -1.47
N ARG A 33 11.72 -5.73 -0.23
CA ARG A 33 10.73 -5.81 0.86
C ARG A 33 9.79 -4.61 0.81
N ALA A 34 8.57 -4.82 0.34
CA ALA A 34 7.52 -3.81 0.29
C ALA A 34 6.48 -3.98 1.42
N LEU A 35 6.27 -2.93 2.22
CA LEU A 35 5.28 -2.85 3.30
C LEU A 35 4.40 -1.62 3.12
N LEU A 36 3.08 -1.80 3.10
CA LEU A 36 2.11 -0.69 3.11
C LEU A 36 1.56 -0.53 4.52
N ALA A 37 1.93 0.55 5.21
CA ALA A 37 1.44 0.89 6.53
C ALA A 37 0.58 2.16 6.44
N TYR A 38 -0.68 2.06 6.86
CA TYR A 38 -1.69 3.11 6.69
C TYR A 38 -1.80 3.59 5.22
N ASP A 39 -1.27 4.76 4.86
CA ASP A 39 -1.24 5.32 3.50
C ASP A 39 0.19 5.43 2.94
N THR A 40 1.20 4.90 3.64
CA THR A 40 2.61 5.05 3.30
C THR A 40 3.21 3.70 2.88
N LEU A 41 3.87 3.69 1.71
CA LEU A 41 4.61 2.53 1.20
C LEU A 41 6.07 2.62 1.64
N PHE A 42 6.57 1.58 2.27
CA PHE A 42 7.99 1.39 2.57
C PHE A 42 8.58 0.33 1.65
N ILE A 43 9.69 0.65 0.99
CA ILE A 43 10.51 -0.30 0.21
C ILE A 43 11.88 -0.37 0.89
N ASP A 44 12.28 -1.57 1.28
CA ASP A 44 13.56 -1.82 1.97
C ASP A 44 13.78 -0.89 3.18
N ARG A 45 12.69 -0.67 3.95
CA ARG A 45 12.60 0.22 5.12
C ARG A 45 12.65 1.73 4.81
N HIS A 46 12.67 2.14 3.55
CA HIS A 46 12.63 3.55 3.16
C HIS A 46 11.22 3.95 2.70
N PRO A 47 10.67 5.07 3.19
CA PRO A 47 9.38 5.56 2.75
C PRO A 47 9.46 6.01 1.29
N VAL A 48 8.51 5.56 0.48
CA VAL A 48 8.32 6.00 -0.89
C VAL A 48 7.43 7.22 -0.85
N GLN A 49 8.01 8.39 -1.08
CA GLN A 49 7.23 9.61 -1.29
C GLN A 49 6.45 9.50 -2.61
N GLN A 50 5.21 10.02 -2.62
CA GLN A 50 4.34 9.96 -3.79
C GLN A 50 4.77 10.98 -4.84
#